data_AF-A0A7W1DAZ1-F1
#
_entry.id   AF-A0A7W1DAZ1-F1
#
_cell.length_a   1.000
_cell.length_b   1.000
_cell.length_c   1.000
_cell.angle_alpha   90.00
_cell.angle_beta   90.00
_cell.angle_gamma   90.00
#
_symmetry.space_group_name_H-M   'P 1'
#
loop_
_entity.id
_entity.type
_entity.pdbx_description
1 polymer ?
#
loop_
_entity_poly.entity_id
_entity_poly.type
_entity_poly.pdbx_seq_one_letter_code
_entity_poly.pdbx_strand_id
1 'polypeptide(L)'
;MNKENLYQSFDFLLLDSPDFKEDSVREELILPMLKELGYSAQGENKIHRSKSVSHPFVQTGSGRHKLTSIPDYLLEVSGKYAWVLDARVPNEDIKAGKNIEQTYFYAIYYRMNQTRNI
;
A
#
# COMPACT_ATOMS: atom_id res chain seq x y z
N MET A 1 -1.10 -11.80 -25.83
CA MET A 1 -0.23 -11.47 -24.68
C MET A 1 0.20 -12.79 -24.09
N ASN A 2 1.45 -13.19 -24.26
CA ASN A 2 1.95 -14.44 -23.67
C ASN A 2 1.90 -14.27 -22.15
N LYS A 3 1.21 -15.18 -21.46
CA LYS A 3 1.28 -15.34 -20.01
C LYS A 3 2.66 -15.92 -19.66
N GLU A 4 3.72 -15.15 -19.87
CA GLU A 4 4.96 -15.39 -19.15
C GLU A 4 4.63 -15.24 -17.66
N ASN A 5 5.08 -16.20 -16.85
CA ASN A 5 4.81 -16.15 -15.42
C ASN A 5 5.57 -14.94 -14.84
N LEU A 6 4.85 -13.98 -14.26
CA LEU A 6 5.39 -12.72 -13.73
C LEU A 6 6.66 -12.92 -12.88
N TYR A 7 6.74 -14.05 -12.17
CA TYR A 7 7.83 -14.39 -11.26
C TYR A 7 8.66 -15.58 -11.74
N GLN A 8 8.70 -15.86 -13.04
CA GLN A 8 9.42 -17.02 -13.58
C GLN A 8 10.91 -17.03 -13.23
N SER A 9 11.51 -15.84 -13.09
CA SER A 9 12.93 -15.68 -12.75
C SER A 9 13.18 -15.36 -11.27
N PHE A 10 12.13 -15.32 -10.44
CA PHE A 10 12.28 -15.03 -9.01
C PHE A 10 12.52 -16.32 -8.23
N ASP A 11 13.57 -16.35 -7.42
CA ASP A 11 13.85 -17.45 -6.51
C ASP A 11 13.07 -17.27 -5.20
N PHE A 12 12.00 -18.05 -5.03
CA PHE A 12 11.16 -17.99 -3.83
C PHE A 12 11.85 -18.44 -2.55
N LEU A 13 13.01 -19.11 -2.63
CA LEU A 13 13.82 -19.42 -1.44
C LEU A 13 14.37 -18.16 -0.77
N LEU A 14 14.41 -17.03 -1.47
CA LEU A 14 14.81 -15.75 -0.89
C LEU A 14 13.87 -15.28 0.22
N LEU A 15 12.61 -15.73 0.24
CA LEU A 15 11.64 -15.35 1.28
C LEU A 15 12.00 -15.88 2.68
N ASP A 16 12.79 -16.95 2.74
CA ASP A 16 13.30 -17.52 3.99
C ASP A 16 14.55 -16.80 4.50
N SER A 17 15.15 -15.91 3.67
CA SER A 17 16.33 -15.16 4.06
C SER A 17 15.98 -14.04 5.06
N PRO A 18 16.71 -13.94 6.20
CA PRO A 18 16.49 -12.85 7.15
C PRO A 18 16.86 -11.47 6.59
N ASP A 19 17.61 -11.43 5.49
CA ASP A 19 17.98 -10.19 4.80
C ASP A 19 16.94 -9.74 3.76
N PHE A 20 15.97 -10.58 3.44
CA PHE A 20 14.87 -10.22 2.53
C PHE A 20 13.79 -9.43 3.28
N LYS A 21 13.95 -8.11 3.31
CA LYS A 21 13.15 -7.19 4.12
C LYS A 21 12.04 -6.50 3.30
N GLU A 22 11.28 -5.61 3.95
CA GLU A 22 10.13 -4.92 3.34
C GLU A 22 10.49 -4.20 2.03
N ASP A 23 11.69 -3.62 1.92
CA ASP A 23 12.19 -3.02 0.68
C ASP A 23 12.36 -4.04 -0.45
N SER A 24 12.87 -5.22 -0.15
CA SER A 24 13.00 -6.32 -1.12
C SER A 24 11.63 -6.81 -1.58
N VAL A 25 10.67 -6.98 -0.65
CA VAL A 25 9.28 -7.32 -0.97
C VAL A 25 8.65 -6.26 -1.88
N ARG A 26 8.91 -4.97 -1.64
CA ARG A 26 8.37 -3.88 -2.46
C ARG A 26 8.88 -3.90 -3.89
N GLU A 27 10.17 -4.10 -4.08
CA GLU A 27 10.81 -3.96 -5.39
C GLU A 27 10.78 -5.26 -6.21
N GLU A 28 10.92 -6.42 -5.57
CA GLU A 28 11.00 -7.72 -6.27
C GLU A 28 9.63 -8.39 -6.48
N LEU A 29 8.63 -8.07 -5.66
CA LEU A 29 7.30 -8.68 -5.74
C LEU A 29 6.22 -7.66 -6.08
N ILE A 30 6.00 -6.68 -5.19
CA ILE A 30 4.85 -5.79 -5.32
C ILE A 30 4.95 -4.91 -6.56
N LEU A 31 6.09 -4.28 -6.82
CA LEU A 31 6.24 -3.37 -7.96
C LEU A 31 6.05 -4.09 -9.31
N PRO A 32 6.66 -5.27 -9.58
CA PRO A 32 6.38 -6.04 -10.80
C PRO A 32 4.89 -6.34 -10.98
N MET A 33 4.19 -6.75 -9.91
CA MET A 33 2.74 -6.98 -9.96
C MET A 33 1.97 -5.71 -10.31
N LEU A 34 2.30 -4.59 -9.68
CA LEU A 34 1.64 -3.31 -9.97
C LEU A 34 1.85 -2.88 -11.43
N LYS A 35 3.06 -3.07 -11.96
CA LYS A 35 3.37 -2.78 -13.38
C LYS A 35 2.56 -3.66 -14.32
N GLU A 36 2.44 -4.96 -14.03
CA GLU A 36 1.63 -5.90 -14.83
C GLU A 36 0.13 -5.55 -14.78
N LEU A 37 -0.34 -5.02 -13.66
CA LEU A 37 -1.70 -4.49 -13.51
C LEU A 37 -1.90 -3.13 -14.20
N GLY A 38 -0.87 -2.60 -14.88
CA GLY A 38 -0.93 -1.35 -15.64
C GLY A 38 -0.76 -0.09 -14.79
N TYR A 39 -0.31 -0.21 -13.54
CA TYR A 39 0.04 0.95 -12.72
C TYR A 39 1.43 1.47 -13.05
N SER A 40 1.59 2.80 -13.07
CA SER A 40 2.90 3.43 -13.26
C SER A 40 2.99 4.76 -12.50
N ALA A 41 4.10 5.49 -12.61
CA ALA A 41 4.17 6.84 -12.05
C ALA A 41 3.28 7.86 -12.79
N GLN A 42 2.73 7.49 -13.95
CA GLN A 42 1.97 8.36 -14.86
C GLN A 42 0.76 7.63 -15.46
N GLY A 43 -0.04 8.34 -16.27
CA GLY A 43 -1.22 7.77 -16.92
C GLY A 43 -2.46 7.73 -16.01
N GLU A 44 -3.45 6.92 -16.36
CA GLU A 44 -4.71 6.84 -15.61
C GLU A 44 -4.61 6.03 -14.31
N ASN A 45 -3.74 5.02 -14.29
CA ASN A 45 -3.48 4.15 -13.15
C ASN A 45 -2.14 4.54 -12.53
N LYS A 46 -2.16 5.39 -11.49
CA LYS A 46 -0.94 5.96 -10.91
C LYS A 46 -0.55 5.32 -9.59
N ILE A 47 0.75 5.20 -9.39
CA ILE A 47 1.40 4.84 -8.13
C ILE A 47 1.90 6.11 -7.48
N HIS A 48 1.37 6.44 -6.29
CA HIS A 48 1.88 7.51 -5.44
C HIS A 48 2.69 6.87 -4.30
N ARG A 49 4.02 7.01 -4.36
CA ARG A 49 4.93 6.62 -3.27
C ARG A 49 5.15 7.81 -2.32
N SER A 50 5.48 7.53 -1.07
CA SER A 50 5.83 8.55 -0.05
C SER A 50 4.75 9.62 0.19
N LYS A 51 3.50 9.33 -0.19
CA LYS A 51 2.39 10.28 -0.07
C LYS A 51 1.69 10.12 1.27
N SER A 52 1.77 11.13 2.13
CA SER A 52 1.11 11.07 3.43
C SER A 52 -0.41 11.04 3.31
N VAL A 53 -1.03 10.08 3.99
CA VAL A 53 -2.47 10.02 4.20
C VAL A 53 -2.79 10.52 5.60
N SER A 54 -3.76 11.43 5.71
CA SER A 54 -4.16 12.01 6.99
C SER A 54 -5.52 11.51 7.41
N HIS A 55 -5.62 11.01 8.64
CA HIS A 55 -6.92 10.73 9.22
C HIS A 55 -7.65 12.04 9.50
N PRO A 56 -8.94 12.13 9.17
CA PRO A 56 -9.74 13.32 9.45
C PRO A 56 -10.18 13.36 10.92
N PHE A 57 -9.20 13.53 11.82
CA PHE A 57 -9.36 13.81 13.25
C PHE A 57 -9.63 12.57 14.11
N VAL A 58 -8.78 12.37 15.12
CA VAL A 58 -9.17 11.66 16.35
C VAL A 58 -9.39 12.76 17.38
N GLN A 59 -10.65 12.97 17.77
CA GLN A 59 -10.97 13.85 18.88
C GLN A 59 -11.09 13.00 20.14
N THR A 60 -10.17 13.21 21.08
CA THR A 60 -10.22 12.60 22.41
C THR A 60 -10.45 13.70 23.42
N GLY A 61 -11.68 13.79 23.95
CA GLY A 61 -12.07 14.91 24.81
C GLY A 61 -12.05 16.25 24.06
N SER A 62 -11.30 17.23 24.57
CA SER A 62 -11.09 18.54 23.93
C SER A 62 -9.88 18.58 22.98
N GLY A 63 -9.05 17.53 22.96
CA GLY A 63 -7.86 17.45 22.12
C GLY A 63 -8.17 16.96 20.72
N ARG A 64 -7.73 17.70 19.69
CA ARG A 64 -7.81 17.30 18.28
C ARG A 64 -6.44 16.83 17.82
N HIS A 65 -6.29 15.53 17.57
CA HIS A 65 -5.04 14.95 17.11
C HIS A 65 -5.10 14.65 15.61
N LYS A 66 -4.11 15.16 14.88
CA LYS A 66 -3.91 14.82 13.47
C LYS A 66 -3.02 13.60 13.41
N LEU A 67 -3.59 12.47 13.00
CA LEU A 67 -2.83 11.26 12.73
C LEU A 67 -2.49 11.22 11.24
N THR A 68 -1.22 11.00 10.93
CA THR A 68 -0.71 10.83 9.57
C THR A 68 0.02 9.52 9.45
N SER A 69 -0.20 8.81 8.36
CA SER A 69 0.59 7.63 7.97
C SER A 69 1.11 7.84 6.55
N ILE A 70 2.22 7.19 6.20
CA ILE A 70 2.77 7.19 4.85
C ILE A 70 2.78 5.73 4.40
N PRO A 71 1.88 5.34 3.49
CA PRO A 71 1.90 4.01 2.96
C PRO A 71 3.01 3.86 1.92
N ASP A 72 3.42 2.62 1.65
CA ASP A 72 4.37 2.31 0.59
C ASP A 72 3.79 2.68 -0.77
N TYR A 73 2.51 2.37 -0.98
CA TYR A 73 1.81 2.63 -2.22
C TYR A 73 0.40 3.16 -1.96
N LEU A 74 0.11 4.34 -2.49
CA LEU A 74 -1.24 4.86 -2.67
C LEU A 74 -1.56 4.81 -4.17
N LEU A 75 -2.55 4.00 -4.56
CA LEU A 75 -2.89 3.77 -5.97
C LEU A 75 -4.09 4.63 -6.38
N GLU A 76 -3.98 5.26 -7.54
CA GLU A 76 -5.02 6.06 -8.18
C GLU A 76 -5.51 5.37 -9.45
N VAL A 77 -6.81 5.41 -9.69
CA VAL A 77 -7.46 4.98 -10.94
C VAL A 77 -8.34 6.13 -11.41
N SER A 78 -8.09 6.63 -12.61
CA SER A 78 -8.87 7.70 -13.25
C SER A 78 -9.08 8.93 -12.35
N GLY A 79 -8.02 9.40 -11.69
CA GLY A 79 -8.05 10.59 -10.83
C GLY A 79 -8.56 10.36 -9.40
N LYS A 80 -8.92 9.13 -9.03
CA LYS A 80 -9.42 8.79 -7.69
C LYS A 80 -8.51 7.78 -7.01
N TYR A 81 -8.15 8.02 -5.74
CA TYR A 81 -7.47 6.99 -4.96
C TYR A 81 -8.38 5.78 -4.80
N ALA A 82 -7.86 4.61 -5.17
CA ALA A 82 -8.56 3.34 -5.25
C ALA A 82 -8.04 2.34 -4.20
N TRP A 83 -6.74 2.37 -3.91
CA TRP A 83 -6.10 1.38 -3.04
C TRP A 83 -4.99 1.99 -2.20
N VAL A 84 -4.75 1.40 -1.02
CA VAL A 84 -3.56 1.64 -0.20
C VAL A 84 -2.91 0.29 0.05
N LEU A 85 -1.60 0.21 -0.07
CA LEU A 85 -0.85 -1.03 0.10
C LEU A 85 0.47 -0.74 0.83
N ASP A 86 0.71 -1.51 1.89
CA ASP A 86 1.96 -1.54 2.65
C ASP A 86 2.58 -2.92 2.54
N ALA A 87 3.89 -2.96 2.33
CA ALA A 87 4.66 -4.18 2.37
C ALA A 87 4.96 -4.56 3.81
N ARG A 88 5.16 -5.87 4.03
CA ARG A 88 5.68 -6.44 5.27
C ARG A 88 6.75 -7.45 4.95
N VAL A 89 7.62 -7.73 5.93
CA VAL A 89 8.60 -8.81 5.78
C VAL A 89 7.85 -10.15 5.62
N PRO A 90 8.41 -11.13 4.88
CA PRO A 90 7.69 -12.36 4.53
C PRO A 90 7.10 -13.12 5.73
N ASN A 91 7.81 -13.09 6.87
CA ASN A 91 7.49 -13.88 8.05
C ASN A 91 6.65 -13.12 9.09
N GLU A 92 6.12 -11.94 8.76
CA GLU A 92 5.30 -11.15 9.67
C GLU A 92 3.82 -11.51 9.60
N ASP A 93 3.19 -11.65 10.77
CA ASP A 93 1.73 -11.82 10.84
C ASP A 93 1.01 -10.49 10.56
N ILE A 94 0.43 -10.40 9.36
CA ILE A 94 -0.36 -9.26 8.92
C ILE A 94 -1.75 -9.19 9.56
N LYS A 95 -2.20 -10.26 10.24
CA LYS A 95 -3.54 -10.37 10.85
C LYS A 95 -3.52 -10.11 12.35
N ALA A 96 -2.45 -9.54 12.90
CA ALA A 96 -2.32 -9.26 14.32
C ALA A 96 -1.67 -7.90 14.59
N GLY A 97 -1.87 -7.40 15.82
CA GLY A 97 -1.18 -6.23 16.36
C GLY A 97 -1.35 -4.95 15.52
N LYS A 98 -0.25 -4.21 15.37
CA LYS A 98 -0.19 -2.89 14.70
C LYS A 98 -0.61 -2.94 13.23
N ASN A 99 -0.56 -4.10 12.57
CA ASN A 99 -0.95 -4.26 11.17
C ASN A 99 -2.45 -4.11 10.96
N ILE A 100 -3.24 -4.61 11.90
CA ILE A 100 -4.70 -4.41 11.92
C ILE A 100 -5.02 -2.92 12.05
N GLU A 101 -4.37 -2.23 12.99
CA GLU A 101 -4.61 -0.80 13.24
C GLU A 101 -4.30 0.06 12.01
N GLN A 102 -3.18 -0.21 11.33
CA GLN A 102 -2.83 0.46 10.06
C GLN A 102 -3.85 0.17 8.95
N THR A 103 -4.32 -1.07 8.84
CA THR A 103 -5.36 -1.44 7.87
C THR A 103 -6.66 -0.66 8.12
N TYR A 104 -7.10 -0.56 9.38
CA TYR A 104 -8.28 0.25 9.75
C TYR A 104 -8.07 1.74 9.44
N PHE A 105 -6.89 2.28 9.74
CA PHE A 105 -6.54 3.66 9.43
C PHE A 105 -6.74 3.98 7.94
N TYR A 106 -6.22 3.12 7.06
CA TYR A 106 -6.33 3.29 5.61
C TYR A 106 -7.75 3.09 5.10
N ALA A 107 -8.49 2.12 5.62
CA ALA A 107 -9.89 1.90 5.24
C ALA A 107 -10.75 3.15 5.52
N ILE A 108 -10.54 3.80 6.67
CA ILE A 108 -11.26 5.04 7.00
C ILE A 108 -10.81 6.19 6.10
N TYR A 109 -9.50 6.35 5.87
CA TYR A 109 -8.98 7.35 4.93
C TYR A 109 -9.61 7.20 3.54
N TYR A 110 -9.63 5.99 3.00
CA TYR A 110 -10.22 5.68 1.70
C TYR A 110 -11.70 6.08 1.65
N ARG A 111 -12.49 5.62 2.64
CA ARG A 111 -13.91 5.92 2.73
C ARG A 111 -14.20 7.42 2.73
N MET A 112 -13.39 8.21 3.43
CA MET A 112 -13.57 9.66 3.55
C MET A 112 -13.20 10.44 2.27
N ASN A 113 -12.26 9.92 1.46
CA ASN A 113 -11.84 10.60 0.23
C ASN A 113 -12.71 10.21 -0.98
N GLN A 114 -13.49 9.11 -0.88
CA GLN A 114 -14.51 8.76 -1.86
C GLN A 114 -15.74 9.72 -1.78
N THR A 115 -16.10 10.18 -0.59
CA THR A 115 -17.30 11.02 -0.34
C THR A 115 -17.12 12.52 -0.54
N ARG A 116 -15.91 13.01 -0.85
CA ARG A 116 -15.66 14.46 -1.06
C ARG A 116 -15.87 14.94 -2.50
N ASN A 117 -16.35 14.06 -3.39
CA ASN A 117 -16.60 14.35 -4.81
C ASN A 117 -18.10 14.41 -5.15
N ILE A 118 -18.95 14.82 -4.21
CA ILE A 118 -20.39 15.09 -4.42
C ILE A 118 -20.65 16.59 -4.25
#